data_AF-A0A318B555-F1
#
_entry.id   AF-A0A318B555-F1
#
_cell.length_a   1.000
_cell.length_b   1.000
_cell.length_c   1.000
_cell.angle_alpha   90.00
_cell.angle_beta   90.00
_cell.angle_gamma   90.00
#
_symmetry.space_group_name_H-M   'P 1'
#
loop_
_entity.id
_entity.type
_entity.pdbx_description
1 polymer ?
#
loop_
_entity_poly.entity_id
_entity_poly.type
_entity_poly.pdbx_seq_one_letter_code
_entity_poly.pdbx_strand_id
1 'polypeptide(L)'
;MTTGAPRVWITRARPGAEATAARLSALGFTPLIDPLLEVRDLPWTANLAGVGALAFTSRNGVAAFARISGERGLPVFAVGDATAEVAAEAGFTRIESAQGDV
;
A
#
# COMPACT_ATOMS: atom_id res chain seq x y z
N MET A 1 -10.90 -38.55 2.09
CA MET A 1 -11.19 -37.09 2.09
C MET A 1 -9.93 -36.42 2.60
N THR A 2 -9.33 -35.49 1.86
CA THR A 2 -8.00 -34.95 2.16
C THR A 2 -8.01 -34.20 3.49
N THR A 3 -7.42 -34.79 4.52
CA THR A 3 -7.19 -34.22 5.87
C THR A 3 -6.02 -33.24 5.85
N GLY A 4 -6.09 -32.22 4.99
CA GLY A 4 -5.10 -31.14 4.90
C GLY A 4 -5.74 -29.79 5.19
N ALA A 5 -4.99 -28.88 5.81
CA ALA A 5 -5.42 -27.50 6.01
C ALA A 5 -5.90 -26.86 4.69
N PRO A 6 -6.98 -26.06 4.68
CA PRO A 6 -7.48 -25.43 3.46
C PRO A 6 -6.39 -24.58 2.79
N ARG A 7 -6.23 -24.73 1.47
CA ARG A 7 -5.25 -23.99 0.68
C ARG A 7 -5.84 -22.68 0.17
N VAL A 8 -5.06 -21.60 0.26
CA VAL A 8 -5.46 -20.27 -0.22
C VAL A 8 -4.41 -19.76 -1.20
N TRP A 9 -4.82 -19.46 -2.43
CA TRP A 9 -3.93 -18.83 -3.42
C TRP A 9 -3.96 -17.31 -3.23
N ILE A 10 -2.76 -16.73 -3.12
CA ILE A 10 -2.54 -15.30 -2.98
C ILE A 10 -2.00 -14.76 -4.30
N THR A 11 -2.83 -13.99 -5.01
CA THR A 11 -2.54 -13.44 -6.35
C THR A 11 -1.99 -12.02 -6.33
N ARG A 12 -1.99 -11.35 -5.17
CA ARG A 12 -1.54 -9.96 -5.03
C ARG A 12 -0.01 -9.84 -5.21
N ALA A 13 0.45 -8.64 -5.55
CA ALA A 13 1.87 -8.34 -5.67
C ALA A 13 2.63 -8.46 -4.33
N ARG A 14 3.93 -8.73 -4.44
CA ARG A 14 4.90 -8.66 -3.35
C ARG A 14 5.24 -7.20 -3.00
N PRO A 15 5.64 -6.88 -1.75
CA PRO A 15 5.75 -7.76 -0.58
C PRO A 15 4.42 -8.03 0.15
N GLY A 16 3.30 -7.46 -0.34
CA GLY A 16 1.99 -7.60 0.30
C GLY A 16 1.49 -9.03 0.34
N ALA A 17 1.89 -9.86 -0.62
CA ALA A 17 1.58 -11.29 -0.67
C ALA A 17 2.15 -12.04 0.55
N GLU A 18 3.40 -11.78 0.91
CA GLU A 18 4.10 -12.39 2.03
C GLU A 18 3.42 -12.03 3.36
N ALA A 19 3.05 -10.76 3.54
CA ALA A 19 2.32 -10.31 4.72
C ALA A 19 0.94 -11.00 4.84
N THR A 20 0.23 -11.17 3.72
CA THR A 20 -1.04 -11.92 3.71
C THR A 20 -0.82 -13.41 4.01
N ALA A 21 0.24 -14.03 3.45
CA ALA A 21 0.56 -15.42 3.69
C ALA A 21 0.86 -15.70 5.17
N ALA A 22 1.68 -14.85 5.81
CA ALA A 22 1.99 -14.98 7.23
C ALA A 22 0.72 -14.95 8.11
N ARG A 23 -0.22 -14.03 7.81
CA ARG A 23 -1.51 -13.96 8.52
C ARG A 23 -2.37 -15.21 8.29
N LEU A 24 -2.42 -15.72 7.05
CA LEU A 24 -3.16 -16.94 6.72
C LEU A 24 -2.59 -18.18 7.39
N SER A 25 -1.26 -18.33 7.44
CA SER A 25 -0.61 -19.40 8.18
C SER A 25 -0.91 -19.34 9.67
N ALA A 26 -0.91 -18.15 10.27
CA ALA A 26 -1.28 -17.98 11.68
C ALA A 26 -2.76 -18.37 11.97
N LEU A 27 -3.63 -18.31 10.96
CA LEU A 27 -5.02 -18.75 11.02
C LEU A 27 -5.23 -20.24 10.67
N GLY A 28 -4.15 -20.98 10.41
CA GLY A 28 -4.21 -22.43 10.11
C GLY A 28 -4.46 -22.77 8.64
N PHE A 29 -4.33 -21.80 7.72
CA PHE A 29 -4.39 -22.07 6.28
C PHE A 29 -3.01 -22.42 5.70
N THR A 30 -3.01 -23.08 4.53
CA THR A 30 -1.80 -23.32 3.74
C THR A 30 -1.74 -22.34 2.56
N PRO A 31 -1.00 -21.21 2.67
CA PRO A 31 -0.93 -20.23 1.59
C PRO A 31 -0.07 -20.73 0.42
N LEU A 32 -0.50 -20.41 -0.80
CA LEU A 32 0.31 -20.49 -2.03
C LEU A 32 0.52 -19.06 -2.54
N ILE A 33 1.76 -18.58 -2.54
CA ILE A 33 2.11 -17.28 -3.11
C ILE A 33 2.47 -17.49 -4.57
N ASP A 34 1.59 -17.03 -5.47
CA ASP A 34 1.85 -17.01 -6.91
C ASP A 34 1.22 -15.73 -7.49
N PRO A 35 1.93 -14.59 -7.43
CA PRO A 35 1.40 -13.28 -7.79
C PRO A 35 1.05 -13.18 -9.27
N LEU A 36 -0.08 -12.53 -9.58
CA LEU A 36 -0.51 -12.23 -10.96
C LEU A 36 -0.18 -10.80 -11.38
N LEU A 37 0.41 -10.02 -10.49
CA LEU A 37 0.73 -8.60 -10.67
C LEU A 37 2.05 -8.27 -9.99
N GLU A 38 2.72 -7.24 -10.50
CA GLU A 38 3.90 -6.64 -9.90
C GLU A 38 3.70 -5.12 -9.75
N VAL A 39 4.36 -4.53 -8.77
CA VAL A 39 4.40 -3.07 -8.58
C VAL A 39 5.69 -2.58 -9.23
N ARG A 40 5.57 -1.64 -10.16
CA ARG A 40 6.72 -0.99 -10.80
C ARG A 40 6.62 0.51 -10.66
N ASP A 41 7.76 1.12 -10.34
CA ASP A 41 7.89 2.57 -10.41
C ASP A 41 7.88 2.99 -11.87
N LEU A 42 7.04 3.97 -12.18
CA LEU A 42 7.02 4.61 -13.48
C LEU A 42 7.78 5.93 -13.40
N PRO A 43 8.56 6.29 -14.43
CA PRO A 43 9.21 7.60 -14.47
C PRO A 43 8.13 8.68 -14.42
N TRP A 44 8.25 9.57 -13.45
CA TRP A 44 7.28 10.63 -13.25
C TRP A 44 7.99 11.91 -12.84
N THR A 45 7.56 13.00 -13.46
CA THR A 45 7.88 14.36 -13.02
C THR A 45 6.56 15.10 -12.95
N ALA A 46 6.25 15.69 -11.80
CA ALA A 46 5.13 16.63 -11.72
C ALA A 46 5.60 17.97 -11.20
N ASN A 47 5.11 19.00 -11.88
CA ASN A 47 5.09 20.33 -11.33
C ASN A 47 3.96 20.39 -10.30
N LEU A 48 4.32 20.59 -9.03
CA LEU A 48 3.35 20.74 -7.94
C LEU A 48 2.87 22.19 -7.76
N ALA A 49 3.28 23.11 -8.65
CA ALA A 49 2.80 24.49 -8.60
C ALA A 49 1.27 24.56 -8.71
N GLY A 50 0.64 25.20 -7.72
CA GLY A 50 -0.82 25.34 -7.64
C GLY A 50 -1.55 24.10 -7.10
N VAL A 51 -0.84 23.01 -6.78
CA VAL A 51 -1.44 21.84 -6.13
C VAL A 51 -1.74 22.17 -4.67
N GLY A 52 -3.01 22.04 -4.27
CA GLY A 52 -3.45 22.32 -2.90
C GLY A 52 -3.33 21.15 -1.93
N ALA A 53 -3.33 19.90 -2.43
CA ALA A 53 -3.26 18.68 -1.65
C ALA A 53 -2.81 17.48 -2.50
N LEU A 54 -2.35 16.42 -1.84
CA LEU A 54 -2.02 15.14 -2.45
C LEU A 54 -3.04 14.08 -2.02
N ALA A 55 -3.41 13.18 -2.93
CA ALA A 55 -4.24 12.02 -2.63
C ALA A 55 -3.44 10.74 -2.84
N PHE A 56 -3.35 9.89 -1.81
CA PHE A 56 -2.70 8.59 -1.88
C PHE A 56 -3.71 7.46 -1.72
N THR A 57 -3.85 6.67 -2.79
CA THR A 57 -4.78 5.53 -2.85
C THR A 57 -4.17 4.22 -2.37
N SER A 58 -2.87 4.19 -2.09
CA SER A 58 -2.20 3.02 -1.55
C SER A 58 -0.85 3.39 -0.95
N ARG A 59 -0.37 2.52 -0.06
CA ARG A 59 1.00 2.54 0.48
C ARG A 59 2.07 2.58 -0.62
N ASN A 60 1.81 1.93 -1.76
CA ASN A 60 2.74 1.93 -2.90
C ASN A 60 2.85 3.32 -3.52
N GLY A 61 1.74 4.06 -3.62
CA GLY A 61 1.72 5.42 -4.15
C GLY A 61 2.51 6.40 -3.26
N VAL A 62 2.34 6.29 -1.94
CA VAL A 62 3.14 7.07 -0.96
C VAL A 62 4.63 6.80 -1.16
N ALA A 63 5.02 5.52 -1.17
CA ALA A 63 6.42 5.12 -1.28
C ALA A 63 7.04 5.58 -2.61
N ALA A 64 6.31 5.46 -3.72
CA ALA A 64 6.76 5.92 -5.03
C ALA A 64 6.96 7.44 -5.07
N PHE A 65 5.99 8.21 -4.58
CA PHE A 65 6.10 9.67 -4.50
C PHE A 65 7.26 10.10 -3.61
N ALA A 66 7.44 9.46 -2.45
CA ALA A 66 8.49 9.79 -1.50
C ALA A 66 9.91 9.58 -2.05
N ARG A 67 10.10 8.65 -3.00
CA ARG A 67 11.38 8.41 -3.69
C ARG A 67 11.76 9.52 -4.67
N ILE A 68 10.76 10.13 -5.31
CA ILE A 68 10.97 11.05 -6.44
C ILE A 68 10.72 12.52 -6.09
N SER A 69 10.10 12.80 -4.94
CA SER A 69 9.80 14.15 -4.47
C SER A 69 10.12 14.32 -2.99
N GLY A 70 10.76 15.45 -2.66
CA GLY A 70 10.99 15.89 -1.29
C GLY A 70 9.83 16.67 -0.64
N GLU A 71 8.73 16.90 -1.37
CA GLU A 71 7.58 17.67 -0.88
C GLU A 71 6.86 16.96 0.28
N ARG A 72 6.69 17.64 1.42
CA ARG A 72 6.03 17.13 2.65
C ARG A 72 5.13 18.15 3.37
N GLY A 73 5.03 19.37 2.86
CA GLY A 73 4.22 20.46 3.40
C GLY A 73 2.78 20.48 2.90
N LEU A 74 2.51 19.86 1.75
CA LEU A 74 1.13 19.70 1.24
C LEU A 74 0.32 18.76 2.14
N PRO A 75 -0.97 19.08 2.40
CA PRO A 75 -1.88 18.13 3.05
C PRO A 75 -2.07 16.88 2.20
N VAL A 76 -2.26 15.75 2.89
CA VAL A 76 -2.42 14.42 2.31
C VAL A 76 -3.79 13.87 2.68
N PHE A 77 -4.51 13.38 1.68
CA PHE A 77 -5.68 12.52 1.84
C PHE A 77 -5.28 11.08 1.51
N ALA A 78 -5.41 10.18 2.48
CA ALA A 78 -5.11 8.77 2.32
C ALA A 78 -6.41 7.96 2.26
N VAL A 79 -6.49 6.97 1.38
CA VAL A 79 -7.69 6.11 1.21
C VAL A 79 -8.10 5.38 2.49
N GLY A 80 -7.15 5.15 3.41
CA GLY A 80 -7.40 4.45 4.66
C GLY A 80 -6.17 4.45 5.57
N ASP A 81 -6.35 3.99 6.80
CA ASP A 81 -5.39 4.19 7.89
C ASP A 81 -4.01 3.62 7.59
N ALA A 82 -3.95 2.41 7.01
CA ALA A 82 -2.67 1.81 6.62
C ALA A 82 -1.88 2.64 5.58
N THR A 83 -2.56 3.44 4.76
CA THR A 83 -1.90 4.36 3.82
C THR A 83 -1.51 5.66 4.53
N ALA A 84 -2.33 6.15 5.45
CA ALA A 84 -2.04 7.32 6.28
C ALA A 84 -0.80 7.09 7.16
N GLU A 85 -0.66 5.90 7.76
CA GLU A 85 0.51 5.50 8.55
C GLU A 85 1.80 5.59 7.72
N VAL A 86 1.81 5.03 6.52
CA VAL A 86 2.99 5.10 5.64
C VAL A 86 3.27 6.53 5.18
N ALA A 87 2.25 7.38 5.02
CA ALA A 87 2.46 8.81 4.76
C ALA A 87 3.12 9.52 5.95
N ALA A 88 2.72 9.18 7.18
CA ALA A 88 3.34 9.73 8.39
C ALA A 88 4.81 9.30 8.51
N GLU A 89 5.09 8.01 8.29
CA GLU A 89 6.46 7.46 8.25
C GLU A 89 7.32 8.12 7.15
N ALA A 90 6.70 8.49 6.03
CA ALA A 90 7.37 9.23 4.95
C ALA A 90 7.63 10.71 5.27
N GLY A 91 7.13 11.23 6.40
CA GLY A 91 7.39 12.58 6.90
C GLY A 91 6.30 13.62 6.62
N PHE A 92 5.11 13.21 6.15
CA PHE A 92 3.98 14.12 6.06
C PHE A 92 3.40 14.39 7.46
N THR A 93 3.01 15.63 7.73
CA THR A 93 2.49 16.04 9.05
C THR A 93 1.02 16.40 9.05
N ARG A 94 0.41 16.61 7.87
CA ARG A 94 -0.99 16.95 7.68
C ARG A 94 -1.68 15.85 6.87
N ILE A 95 -2.16 14.81 7.55
CA ILE A 95 -2.70 13.60 6.92
C ILE A 95 -4.13 13.38 7.41
N GLU A 96 -5.05 13.18 6.48
CA GLU A 96 -6.43 12.78 6.72
C GLU A 96 -6.68 11.42 6.08
N SER A 97 -7.21 10.47 6.86
CA SER A 97 -7.62 9.16 6.38
C SER A 97 -9.10 9.16 6.05
N ALA A 98 -9.46 8.63 4.88
CA ALA A 98 -10.84 8.34 4.51
C ALA A 98 -11.38 7.06 5.19
N GLN A 99 -10.61 6.42 6.08
CA GLN A 99 -11.01 5.22 6.84
C GLN A 99 -11.47 4.03 5.97
N GLY A 100 -11.13 4.01 4.68
CA GLY A 100 -11.62 3.02 3.74
C GLY A 100 -13.06 3.25 3.26
N ASP A 101 -13.65 4.42 3.51
CA ASP A 101 -14.97 4.85 2.98
C ASP A 101 -14.84 5.30 1.51
N VAL A 102 -14.44 4.36 0.65
CA VAL A 102 -14.18 4.56 -0.78
C VAL A 102 -14.63 3.36 -1.60
#